data_AF-A0A366SI82-F1
#
_entry.id   AF-A0A366SI82-F1
#
_cell.length_a   1.000
_cell.length_b   1.000
_cell.length_c   1.000
_cell.angle_alpha   90.00
_cell.angle_beta   90.00
_cell.angle_gamma   90.00
#
_symmetry.space_group_name_H-M   'P 1'
#
loop_
_entity.id
_entity.type
_entity.pdbx_description
1 polymer ?
#
loop_
_entity_poly.entity_id
_entity_poly.type
_entity_poly.pdbx_seq_one_letter_code
_entity_poly.pdbx_strand_id
1 'polypeptide(L)' 'MHIYLSGDSLIARHEGYQQPILNHLFKEKDASIKITNTAVPGINSQQFLQQYNKLGPNQNFDYLVVLLGTNDLATHKQIP' A
#
# COMPACT_ATOMS: atom_id res chain seq x y z
N MET A 1 -10.92 0.87 14.35
CA MET A 1 -9.59 0.38 13.92
C MET A 1 -9.14 1.17 12.71
N HIS A 2 -7.88 1.60 12.68
CA HIS A 2 -7.26 2.31 11.57
C HIS A 2 -6.14 1.46 10.97
N ILE A 3 -6.31 1.08 9.71
CA ILE A 3 -5.33 0.33 8.93
C ILE A 3 -4.63 1.26 7.95
N TYR A 4 -3.31 1.21 7.94
CA TYR A 4 -2.46 1.85 6.96
C TYR A 4 -2.03 0.82 5.92
N LEU A 5 -2.45 0.99 4.67
CA LEU A 5 -2.12 0.11 3.55
C LEU A 5 -1.05 0.78 2.70
N SER A 6 0.05 0.10 2.45
CA SER A 6 1.11 0.64 1.59
C SER A 6 1.82 -0.48 0.82
N GLY A 7 2.44 -0.14 -0.29
CA GLY A 7 2.96 -1.16 -1.20
C GLY A 7 2.99 -0.71 -2.64
N ASP A 8 2.97 -1.68 -3.55
CA ASP A 8 3.01 -1.45 -4.98
C ASP A 8 1.60 -1.42 -5.64
N SER A 9 1.55 -1.61 -6.96
CA SER A 9 0.31 -1.64 -7.73
C SER A 9 -0.67 -2.72 -7.28
N LEU A 10 -0.21 -3.78 -6.60
CA LEU A 10 -1.11 -4.81 -6.07
C LEU A 10 -2.01 -4.27 -4.97
N ILE A 11 -1.57 -3.31 -4.16
CA ILE A 11 -2.43 -2.66 -3.16
C ILE A 11 -3.19 -1.47 -3.77
N ALA A 12 -2.57 -0.75 -4.72
CA ALA A 12 -3.16 0.44 -5.32
C ALA A 12 -4.25 0.16 -6.38
N ARG A 13 -4.37 -1.07 -6.88
CA ARG A 13 -5.28 -1.39 -7.99
C ARG A 13 -6.76 -1.30 -7.62
N HIS A 14 -7.56 -0.86 -8.58
CA HIS A 14 -9.00 -0.63 -8.42
C HIS A 14 -9.87 -1.81 -8.87
N GLU A 15 -9.47 -2.59 -9.88
CA GLU A 15 -10.24 -3.77 -10.36
C GLU A 15 -11.73 -3.48 -10.65
N GLY A 16 -12.03 -2.31 -11.23
CA GLY A 16 -13.40 -1.89 -11.55
C GLY A 16 -14.16 -1.16 -10.43
N TYR A 17 -13.54 -1.01 -9.25
CA TYR A 17 -14.11 -0.23 -8.14
C TYR A 17 -13.70 1.25 -8.19
N GLN A 18 -14.49 2.11 -7.55
CA GLN A 18 -14.19 3.55 -7.44
C GLN A 18 -12.96 3.86 -6.57
N GLN A 19 -12.56 2.90 -5.75
CA GLN A 19 -11.41 2.98 -4.84
C GLN A 19 -10.57 1.70 -5.00
N PRO A 20 -9.33 1.65 -4.47
CA PRO A 20 -8.55 0.42 -4.50
C PRO A 20 -9.34 -0.77 -3.93
N ILE A 21 -9.26 -1.92 -4.60
CA ILE A 21 -10.10 -3.09 -4.28
C ILE A 21 -9.95 -3.50 -2.81
N LEU A 22 -8.74 -3.45 -2.25
CA LEU A 22 -8.53 -3.78 -0.84
C LEU A 22 -9.29 -2.84 0.09
N ASN A 23 -9.37 -1.54 -0.23
CA ASN A 23 -10.17 -0.60 0.57
C ASN A 23 -11.64 -1.02 0.58
N HIS A 24 -12.17 -1.41 -0.57
CA HIS A 24 -13.54 -1.89 -0.69
C HIS A 24 -13.76 -3.17 0.14
N LEU A 25 -12.90 -4.17 -0.02
CA LEU A 25 -13.01 -5.45 0.68
C LEU A 25 -12.88 -5.33 2.20
N PHE A 26 -12.01 -4.44 2.70
CA PHE A 26 -11.93 -4.15 4.14
C PHE A 26 -13.21 -3.49 4.65
N LYS A 27 -13.76 -2.53 3.90
CA LYS A 27 -14.99 -1.84 4.26
C LYS A 27 -16.23 -2.73 4.19
N GLU A 28 -16.27 -3.70 3.28
CA GLU A 28 -17.32 -4.71 3.23
C GLU A 28 -17.31 -5.63 4.47
N LYS A 29 -16.12 -5.96 4.98
CA LYS A 29 -15.98 -6.78 6.20
C LYS A 29 -16.34 -6.02 7.47
N ASP A 30 -15.91 -4.77 7.57
CA ASP A 30 -16.25 -3.87 8.67
C ASP A 30 -16.18 -2.40 8.19
N ALA A 31 -17.36 -1.79 8.07
CA ALA A 31 -17.50 -0.43 7.59
C ALA A 31 -16.83 0.62 8.51
N SER A 32 -16.61 0.28 9.78
CA SER A 32 -15.98 1.15 10.78
C SER A 32 -14.46 1.28 10.62
N ILE A 33 -13.82 0.38 9.85
CA ILE A 33 -12.37 0.40 9.62
C ILE A 33 -11.98 1.69 8.90
N LYS A 34 -11.14 2.53 9.51
CA LYS A 34 -10.51 3.67 8.83
C LYS A 34 -9.34 3.16 8.02
N ILE A 35 -9.18 3.65 6.79
CA ILE A 35 -8.13 3.20 5.87
C ILE A 35 -7.37 4.42 5.37
N THR A 36 -6.05 4.41 5.57
CA THR A 36 -5.13 5.26 4.81
C THR A 36 -4.40 4.36 3.82
N ASN A 37 -4.63 4.54 2.52
CA ASN A 37 -3.91 3.80 1.49
C ASN A 37 -2.88 4.72 0.83
N THR A 38 -1.60 4.39 0.97
CA THR A 38 -0.47 5.11 0.37
C THR A 38 0.34 4.24 -0.57
N ALA A 39 -0.22 3.14 -1.04
CA ALA A 39 0.44 2.32 -2.04
C ALA A 39 0.68 3.11 -3.32
N VAL A 40 1.87 2.95 -3.90
CA VAL A 40 2.30 3.67 -5.10
C VAL A 40 2.56 2.64 -6.19
N PRO A 41 1.85 2.68 -7.32
CA PRO A 41 2.07 1.76 -8.43
C PRO A 41 3.54 1.73 -8.88
N GLY A 42 4.07 0.51 -9.06
CA GLY A 42 5.37 0.30 -9.67
C GLY A 42 6.60 0.50 -8.77
N ILE A 43 6.44 0.85 -7.49
CA ILE A 43 7.56 0.97 -6.56
C ILE A 43 8.15 -0.40 -6.18
N ASN A 44 9.46 -0.43 -5.99
CA ASN A 44 10.17 -1.56 -5.35
C ASN A 44 10.44 -1.29 -3.86
N SER A 45 11.04 -2.25 -3.15
CA SER A 45 11.31 -2.14 -1.71
C SER A 45 12.28 -1.01 -1.35
N GLN A 46 13.30 -0.74 -2.18
CA GLN A 46 14.24 0.35 -1.94
C GLN A 46 13.56 1.71 -2.04
N GLN A 47 12.76 1.91 -3.10
CA GLN A 47 11.97 3.12 -3.30
C GLN A 47 10.93 3.32 -2.19
N PHE A 48 10.29 2.23 -1.75
CA PHE A 48 9.40 2.26 -0.60
C PHE A 48 10.12 2.75 0.65
N LEU A 49 11.31 2.21 0.97
CA LEU A 49 12.08 2.60 2.15
C LEU A 49 12.46 4.09 2.12
N GLN A 50 12.86 4.61 0.95
CA GLN A 50 13.16 6.03 0.77
C GLN A 50 11.93 6.93 1.00
N GLN A 51 10.75 6.45 0.63
CA GLN A 51 9.49 7.16 0.81
C GLN A 51 8.89 6.95 2.21
N TYR A 52 9.22 5.86 2.91
CA TYR A 52 8.64 5.51 4.21
C TYR A 52 8.79 6.64 5.23
N ASN A 53 9.94 7.32 5.25
CA ASN A 53 10.16 8.48 6.13
C ASN A 53 9.27 9.69 5.78
N LYS A 54 8.79 9.79 4.53
CA LYS A 54 7.84 10.81 4.07
C LYS A 54 6.38 10.37 4.22
N LEU A 55 6.13 9.06 4.26
CA LEU A 55 4.80 8.46 4.26
C LEU A 55 4.30 8.07 5.66
N GLY A 56 5.19 7.64 6.57
CA GLY A 56 4.83 6.81 7.71
C GLY A 56 4.84 7.43 9.12
N PRO A 57 5.87 8.18 9.58
CA PRO A 57 6.12 8.28 11.02
C PRO A 57 5.18 9.21 11.81
N ASN A 58 4.33 10.00 11.15
CA ASN A 58 3.48 11.01 11.82
C ASN A 58 1.98 10.70 11.83
N GLN A 59 1.56 9.49 11.40
CA GLN A 59 0.15 9.11 11.44
C GLN A 59 -0.10 8.05 12.51
N ASN A 60 -1.14 8.26 13.33
CA ASN A 60 -1.63 7.23 14.25
C ASN A 60 -2.38 6.17 13.44
N PHE A 61 -1.93 4.92 13.50
CA PHE A 61 -2.62 3.75 12.95
C PHE A 61 -2.45 2.55 13.89
N ASP A 62 -3.40 1.63 13.85
CA ASP A 62 -3.35 0.39 14.66
C ASP A 62 -2.55 -0.69 13.95
N TYR A 63 -2.62 -0.74 12.61
CA TYR A 63 -1.95 -1.74 11.79
C TYR A 63 -1.32 -1.11 10.55
N LEU A 64 -0.14 -1.60 10.18
CA LEU A 64 0.51 -1.35 8.90
C LEU A 64 0.53 -2.64 8.09
N VAL A 65 -0.01 -2.59 6.87
CA VAL A 65 0.05 -3.70 5.90
C VAL A 65 0.94 -3.27 4.74
N VAL A 66 1.98 -4.06 4.47
CA VAL A 66 2.92 -3.82 3.38
C VAL A 66 2.92 -5.00 2.42
N LEU A 67 2.69 -4.74 1.13
CA LEU A 67 2.86 -5.73 0.06
C LEU A 67 3.75 -5.14 -1.05
N LEU A 68 4.95 -5.69 -1.16
CA LEU A 68 6.03 -5.27 -2.04
C LEU A 68 6.82 -6.50 -2.49
N GLY A 69 7.74 -6.33 -3.44
CA GLY A 69 8.63 -7.40 -3.92
C GLY A 69 8.42 -7.74 -5.40
N THR A 70 7.22 -7.52 -5.94
CA THR A 70 6.94 -7.86 -7.34
C THR A 70 7.82 -7.04 -8.30
N ASN A 71 8.00 -5.75 -8.02
CA ASN A 71 8.87 -4.88 -8.81
C ASN A 71 10.36 -5.11 -8.51
N ASP A 72 10.71 -5.63 -7.34
CA ASP A 72 12.08 -5.99 -6.98
C ASP A 72 12.57 -7.20 -7.80
N LEU A 73 11.68 -8.16 -8.01
CA LEU A 73 11.93 -9.34 -8.85
C LEU A 73 11.97 -9.00 -10.35
N ALA A 74 11.50 -7.82 -10.74
CA ALA A 74 11.50 -7.41 -12.14
C ALA A 74 12.94 -7.12 -12.60
N THR A 75 13.44 -7.94 -13.52
CA THR A 75 14.83 -7.86 -14.03
C THR A 75 15.18 -6.53 -14.71
N HIS A 76 14.18 -5.75 -15.12
CA HIS A 76 14.33 -4.41 -15.71
C HIS A 76 14.26 -3.27 -14.69
N LYS A 77 14.03 -3.56 -13.40
CA LYS A 77 13.95 -2.60 -12.28
C LYS A 77 14.89 -2.98 -11.14
N GLN A 78 16.04 -3.58 -11.48
CA GLN A 78 17.02 -3.97 -10.47
C GLN A 78 17.46 -2.76 -9.64
N ILE A 79 17.45 -2.98 -8.33
CA ILE A 79 17.99 -2.08 -7.31
C ILE A 79 19.51 -2.00 -7.54
N PRO A 80 20.11 -0.80 -7.71
CA PRO A 80 21.56 -0.65 -7.77
C PRO A 80 22.28 -1.14 -6.52
#